data_AF-A0A522CQR2-F1
#
_entry.id   AF-A0A522CQR2-F1
#
_cell.length_a   1.000
_cell.length_b   1.000
_cell.length_c   1.000
_cell.angle_alpha   90.00
_cell.angle_beta   90.00
_cell.angle_gamma   90.00
#
_symmetry.space_group_name_H-M   'P 1'
#
loop_
_entity.id
_entity.type
_entity.pdbx_description
1 polymer ?
#
loop_
_entity_poly.entity_id
_entity_poly.type
_entity_poly.pdbx_seq_one_letter_code
_entity_poly.pdbx_strand_id
1 'polypeptide(L)'
;MKYSSSEIAAAERALMQWMVHYLPQPDGTLLVPGDADLSGRGLYKLPNLNPVSVAGNFYCYNNFLTSLEGAPHAVGKGFYCYNNNLKSLKGAPATVGGEFWCDVNQLSFLSHAPVSVGSNFHCNDNPLVSLEGAPRSFKKIKSDFGTFGSWQDIPEHLRVA
;
A
#
# COMPACT_ATOMS: atom_id res chain seq x y z
N MET A 1 9.81 -23.10 -0.96
CA MET A 1 9.81 -21.62 -1.12
C MET A 1 8.40 -21.12 -0.90
N LYS A 2 8.24 -19.87 -0.46
CA LYS A 2 6.93 -19.26 -0.16
C LYS A 2 6.09 -18.98 -1.41
N TYR A 3 6.73 -18.80 -2.55
CA TYR A 3 6.11 -18.52 -3.85
C TYR A 3 6.55 -19.56 -4.88
N SER A 4 5.71 -19.79 -5.89
CA SER A 4 6.03 -20.67 -7.02
C SER A 4 6.99 -20.01 -8.01
N SER A 5 7.72 -20.82 -8.79
CA SER A 5 8.64 -20.32 -9.81
C SER A 5 7.94 -19.46 -10.88
N SER A 6 6.66 -19.73 -11.18
CA SER A 6 5.88 -18.94 -12.12
C SER A 6 5.51 -17.56 -11.57
N GLU A 7 5.23 -17.45 -10.27
CA GLU A 7 5.00 -16.16 -9.59
C GLU A 7 6.26 -15.30 -9.56
N ILE A 8 7.41 -15.91 -9.23
CA ILE A 8 8.70 -15.20 -9.23
C ILE A 8 9.00 -14.70 -10.64
N ALA A 9 8.91 -15.56 -11.66
CA ALA A 9 9.17 -15.16 -13.04
C ALA A 9 8.20 -14.08 -13.55
N ALA A 10 6.94 -14.07 -13.06
CA ALA A 10 5.99 -13.01 -13.39
C ALA A 10 6.40 -11.66 -12.77
N ALA A 11 6.86 -11.67 -11.52
CA ALA A 11 7.38 -10.48 -10.86
C ALA A 11 8.64 -9.94 -11.55
N GLU A 12 9.59 -10.81 -11.91
CA GLU A 12 10.81 -10.43 -12.64
C GLU A 12 10.48 -9.76 -13.97
N ARG A 13 9.56 -10.35 -14.77
CA ARG A 13 9.12 -9.75 -16.03
C ARG A 13 8.52 -8.36 -15.84
N ALA A 14 7.71 -8.17 -14.80
CA ALA A 14 7.13 -6.87 -14.50
C ALA A 14 8.21 -5.83 -14.12
N LEU A 15 9.14 -6.19 -13.23
CA LEU A 15 10.23 -5.31 -12.81
C LEU A 15 11.13 -4.92 -13.99
N MET A 16 11.47 -5.87 -14.86
CA MET A 16 12.24 -5.61 -16.08
C MET A 16 11.51 -4.68 -17.05
N GLN A 17 10.21 -4.91 -17.28
CA GLN A 17 9.38 -4.08 -18.16
C GLN A 17 9.40 -2.59 -17.76
N TRP A 18 9.60 -2.31 -16.47
CA TRP A 18 9.58 -0.97 -15.92
C TRP A 18 10.95 -0.44 -15.54
N MET A 19 12.02 -1.14 -15.92
CA MET A 19 13.41 -0.77 -15.61
C MET A 19 13.66 -0.62 -14.10
N VAL A 20 12.96 -1.38 -13.28
CA VAL A 20 13.19 -1.42 -11.82
C VAL A 20 14.27 -2.44 -11.52
N HIS A 21 15.39 -1.98 -10.96
CA HIS A 21 16.49 -2.85 -10.55
C HIS A 21 16.09 -3.71 -9.34
N TYR A 22 16.45 -5.00 -9.37
CA TYR A 22 16.15 -5.95 -8.31
C TYR A 22 17.29 -6.95 -8.07
N LEU A 23 17.30 -7.55 -6.89
CA LEU A 23 18.26 -8.55 -6.43
C LEU A 23 17.51 -9.83 -6.01
N PRO A 24 17.71 -10.96 -6.68
CA PRO A 24 17.20 -12.25 -6.21
C PRO A 24 17.75 -12.57 -4.81
N GLN A 25 16.90 -13.11 -3.93
CA GLN A 25 17.26 -13.48 -2.57
C GLN A 25 17.38 -15.00 -2.43
N PRO A 26 18.17 -15.51 -1.46
CA PRO A 26 18.34 -16.96 -1.23
C PRO A 26 17.04 -17.71 -0.93
N ASP A 27 16.01 -17.03 -0.42
CA ASP A 27 14.69 -17.60 -0.11
C ASP A 27 13.74 -17.65 -1.33
N GLY A 28 14.21 -17.19 -2.49
CA GLY A 28 13.46 -17.12 -3.75
C GLY A 28 12.65 -15.83 -3.92
N THR A 29 12.67 -14.90 -2.96
CA THR A 29 12.04 -13.58 -3.13
C THR A 29 12.92 -12.63 -3.94
N LEU A 30 12.37 -11.49 -4.32
CA LEU A 30 13.08 -10.43 -5.03
C LEU A 30 13.15 -9.19 -4.13
N LEU A 31 14.33 -8.60 -4.01
CA LEU A 31 14.53 -7.33 -3.30
C LEU A 31 14.72 -6.19 -4.31
N VAL A 32 13.90 -5.15 -4.21
CA VAL A 32 14.17 -3.86 -4.84
C VAL A 32 14.91 -2.98 -3.82
N PRO A 33 16.21 -2.68 -4.00
CA PRO A 33 16.99 -1.94 -2.98
C PRO A 33 16.59 -0.46 -2.87
N GLY A 34 16.04 0.10 -3.95
CA GLY A 34 15.61 1.48 -4.02
C GLY A 34 14.10 1.61 -4.07
N ASP A 35 13.65 2.63 -4.78
CA ASP A 35 12.23 2.91 -5.00
C ASP A 35 11.72 2.15 -6.24
N ALA A 36 10.43 1.84 -6.26
CA ALA A 36 9.73 1.28 -7.42
C ALA A 36 8.57 2.19 -7.81
N ASP A 37 8.60 2.73 -9.04
CA ASP A 37 7.64 3.71 -9.52
C ASP A 37 6.78 3.21 -10.69
N LEU A 38 5.51 2.96 -10.37
CA LEU A 38 4.43 2.52 -11.24
C LEU A 38 3.36 3.62 -11.43
N SER A 39 3.62 4.85 -10.98
CA SER A 39 2.65 5.95 -11.01
C SER A 39 2.36 6.43 -12.43
N GLY A 40 1.13 6.90 -12.67
CA GLY A 40 0.79 7.59 -13.94
C GLY A 40 0.79 6.70 -15.19
N ARG A 41 0.70 5.37 -15.05
CA ARG A 41 0.83 4.42 -16.16
C ARG A 41 -0.50 3.95 -16.75
N GLY A 42 -1.62 4.47 -16.27
CA GLY A 42 -2.96 4.05 -16.70
C GLY A 42 -3.29 2.60 -16.31
N LEU A 43 -2.72 2.10 -15.20
CA LEU A 43 -2.93 0.73 -14.75
C LEU A 43 -4.32 0.55 -14.15
N TYR A 44 -5.01 -0.52 -14.55
CA TYR A 44 -6.25 -0.98 -13.89
C TYR A 44 -5.98 -2.06 -12.83
N LYS A 45 -4.81 -2.70 -12.91
CA LYS A 45 -4.32 -3.70 -11.96
C LYS A 45 -2.80 -3.61 -11.85
N LEU A 46 -2.27 -3.95 -10.70
CA LEU A 46 -0.84 -4.20 -10.55
C LEU A 46 -0.50 -5.58 -11.14
N PRO A 47 0.71 -5.79 -11.68
CA PRO A 47 1.21 -7.14 -11.90
C PRO A 47 1.48 -7.80 -10.55
N ASN A 48 1.70 -9.10 -10.57
CA ASN A 48 1.98 -9.84 -9.34
C ASN A 48 3.40 -9.53 -8.83
N LEU A 49 3.52 -8.64 -7.85
CA LEU A 49 4.72 -8.35 -7.09
C LEU A 49 4.68 -8.95 -5.68
N ASN A 50 3.79 -9.90 -5.39
CA ASN A 50 3.74 -10.57 -4.09
C ASN A 50 5.09 -11.18 -3.63
N PRO A 51 5.99 -11.70 -4.51
CA PRO A 51 7.31 -12.17 -4.07
C PRO A 51 8.35 -11.05 -3.92
N VAL A 52 7.95 -9.78 -4.03
CA VAL A 52 8.85 -8.62 -3.99
C VAL A 52 8.80 -7.92 -2.64
N SER A 53 9.97 -7.57 -2.13
CA SER A 53 10.17 -6.59 -1.04
C SER A 53 10.82 -5.34 -1.61
N VAL A 54 10.31 -4.17 -1.24
CA VAL A 54 10.86 -2.87 -1.66
C VAL A 54 11.49 -2.19 -0.45
N ALA A 55 12.80 -1.99 -0.46
CA ALA A 55 13.50 -1.31 0.64
C ALA A 55 13.25 0.20 0.66
N GLY A 56 12.99 0.79 -0.51
CA GLY A 56 12.62 2.19 -0.67
C GLY A 56 11.11 2.43 -0.61
N ASN A 57 10.66 3.39 -1.41
CA ASN A 57 9.25 3.75 -1.59
C ASN A 57 8.62 2.94 -2.73
N PHE A 58 7.34 2.64 -2.60
CA PHE A 58 6.53 2.08 -3.67
C PHE A 58 5.47 3.09 -4.10
N TYR A 59 5.50 3.48 -5.38
CA TYR A 59 4.58 4.44 -5.95
C TYR A 59 3.67 3.75 -6.97
N CYS A 60 2.35 3.81 -6.75
CA CYS A 60 1.34 3.36 -7.70
C CYS A 60 0.17 4.35 -7.84
N TYR A 61 0.38 5.60 -7.43
CA TYR A 61 -0.59 6.68 -7.50
C TYR A 61 -0.88 7.13 -8.94
N ASN A 62 -1.97 7.89 -9.14
CA ASN A 62 -2.40 8.37 -10.47
C ASN A 62 -2.62 7.23 -11.49
N ASN A 63 -3.37 6.21 -11.09
CA ASN A 63 -3.76 5.09 -11.96
C ASN A 63 -5.28 4.88 -11.88
N PHE A 64 -5.77 3.79 -12.47
CA PHE A 64 -7.18 3.39 -12.43
C PHE A 64 -7.39 2.13 -11.58
N LEU A 65 -6.53 1.89 -10.59
CA LEU A 65 -6.55 0.67 -9.79
C LEU A 65 -7.87 0.56 -8.99
N THR A 66 -8.46 -0.63 -8.99
CA THR A 66 -9.66 -0.94 -8.17
C THR A 66 -9.33 -1.76 -6.92
N SER A 67 -8.15 -2.35 -6.87
CA SER A 67 -7.56 -3.05 -5.72
C SER A 67 -6.03 -2.89 -5.73
N LEU A 68 -5.39 -3.29 -4.63
CA LEU A 68 -3.93 -3.36 -4.51
C LEU A 68 -3.42 -4.81 -4.65
N GLU A 69 -4.24 -5.72 -5.18
CA GLU A 69 -3.81 -7.10 -5.42
C GLU A 69 -2.60 -7.11 -6.38
N GLY A 70 -1.55 -7.81 -5.97
CA GLY A 70 -0.27 -7.82 -6.66
C GLY A 70 0.73 -6.76 -6.17
N ALA A 71 0.40 -5.93 -5.19
CA ALA A 71 1.39 -5.06 -4.54
C ALA A 71 2.55 -5.87 -3.89
N PRO A 72 3.72 -5.24 -3.69
CA PRO A 72 4.82 -5.88 -2.95
C PRO A 72 4.37 -6.31 -1.55
N HIS A 73 4.93 -7.42 -1.05
CA HIS A 73 4.54 -7.95 0.25
C HIS A 73 5.01 -7.07 1.43
N ALA A 74 6.12 -6.35 1.25
CA ALA A 74 6.68 -5.44 2.24
C ALA A 74 7.28 -4.19 1.58
N VAL A 75 7.13 -3.04 2.24
CA VAL A 75 7.72 -1.76 1.82
C VAL A 75 8.43 -1.09 2.99
N GLY A 76 9.73 -0.83 2.84
CA GLY A 76 10.60 -0.30 3.90
C GLY A 76 10.40 1.18 4.19
N LYS A 77 9.97 1.97 3.19
CA LYS A 77 9.63 3.38 3.35
C LYS A 77 8.15 3.61 3.05
N GLY A 78 7.78 4.54 2.17
CA GLY A 78 6.40 4.92 1.92
C GLY A 78 5.70 4.07 0.85
N PHE A 79 4.39 3.87 1.02
CA PHE A 79 3.51 3.25 0.04
C PHE A 79 2.47 4.29 -0.41
N TYR A 80 2.51 4.66 -1.70
CA TYR A 80 1.73 5.77 -2.23
C TYR A 80 0.77 5.27 -3.32
N CYS A 81 -0.52 5.16 -2.99
CA CYS A 81 -1.58 4.68 -3.87
C CYS A 81 -2.74 5.67 -4.06
N TYR A 82 -2.52 6.94 -3.74
CA TYR A 82 -3.51 7.99 -3.90
C TYR A 82 -3.95 8.22 -5.35
N ASN A 83 -5.09 8.87 -5.55
CA ASN A 83 -5.68 9.15 -6.86
C ASN A 83 -5.83 7.87 -7.72
N ASN A 84 -6.68 6.97 -7.22
CA ASN A 84 -7.08 5.71 -7.87
C ASN A 84 -8.60 5.49 -7.68
N ASN A 85 -9.11 4.33 -8.07
CA ASN A 85 -10.51 3.93 -7.90
C ASN A 85 -10.68 2.84 -6.83
N LEU A 86 -9.84 2.85 -5.79
CA LEU A 86 -9.83 1.80 -4.77
C LEU A 86 -11.12 1.85 -3.95
N LYS A 87 -11.81 0.70 -3.84
CA LYS A 87 -12.98 0.52 -2.97
C LYS A 87 -12.63 -0.19 -1.65
N SER A 88 -11.45 -0.80 -1.60
CA SER A 88 -10.86 -1.38 -0.41
C SER A 88 -9.33 -1.35 -0.55
N LEU A 89 -8.60 -1.53 0.55
CA LEU A 89 -7.15 -1.66 0.53
C LEU A 89 -6.70 -3.13 0.36
N LYS A 90 -7.58 -4.01 -0.13
CA LYS A 90 -7.26 -5.43 -0.34
C LYS A 90 -6.03 -5.56 -1.24
N GLY A 91 -5.05 -6.32 -0.73
CA GLY A 91 -3.75 -6.53 -1.39
C GLY A 91 -2.66 -5.56 -0.94
N ALA A 92 -2.96 -4.57 -0.09
CA ALA A 92 -1.93 -3.73 0.52
C ALA A 92 -0.89 -4.56 1.28
N PRO A 93 0.37 -4.10 1.36
CA PRO A 93 1.39 -4.72 2.20
C PRO A 93 0.93 -4.75 3.66
N ALA A 94 1.26 -5.83 4.37
CA ALA A 94 0.87 -5.97 5.78
C ALA A 94 1.58 -4.94 6.69
N THR A 95 2.79 -4.54 6.32
CA THR A 95 3.62 -3.56 7.03
C THR A 95 4.24 -2.56 6.06
N VAL A 96 4.25 -1.29 6.47
CA VAL A 96 4.91 -0.19 5.74
C VAL A 96 5.77 0.59 6.72
N GLY A 97 7.08 0.67 6.46
CA GLY A 97 8.03 1.27 7.40
C GLY A 97 7.95 2.81 7.47
N GLY A 98 7.40 3.45 6.44
CA GLY A 98 7.24 4.90 6.33
C GLY A 98 5.76 5.31 6.34
N GLU A 99 5.40 6.14 5.36
CA GLU A 99 4.03 6.66 5.22
C GLU A 99 3.15 5.77 4.33
N PHE A 100 1.84 5.80 4.55
CA PHE A 100 0.88 5.13 3.67
C PHE A 100 -0.16 6.15 3.21
N TRP A 101 -0.22 6.41 1.91
CA TRP A 101 -1.10 7.43 1.33
C TRP A 101 -2.12 6.78 0.41
N CYS A 102 -3.38 6.75 0.84
CA CYS A 102 -4.52 6.30 0.05
C CYS A 102 -5.57 7.39 -0.17
N ASP A 103 -5.16 8.66 -0.11
CA ASP A 103 -6.02 9.81 -0.38
C ASP A 103 -6.67 9.72 -1.77
N VAL A 104 -7.82 10.38 -1.95
CA VAL A 104 -8.50 10.49 -3.26
C VAL A 104 -8.77 9.11 -3.87
N ASN A 105 -9.66 8.36 -3.22
CA ASN A 105 -10.12 7.04 -3.65
C ASN A 105 -11.63 6.90 -3.37
N GLN A 106 -12.18 5.69 -3.45
CA GLN A 106 -13.59 5.39 -3.21
C GLN A 106 -13.77 4.49 -1.97
N LEU A 107 -12.91 4.67 -0.96
CA LEU A 107 -12.93 3.85 0.25
C LEU A 107 -14.09 4.28 1.17
N SER A 108 -15.05 3.39 1.37
CA SER A 108 -16.10 3.59 2.38
C SER A 108 -15.66 3.14 3.79
N PHE A 109 -14.66 2.25 3.84
CA PHE A 109 -14.04 1.74 5.06
C PHE A 109 -12.55 1.51 4.79
N LEU A 110 -11.74 1.49 5.84
CA LEU A 110 -10.29 1.25 5.73
C LEU A 110 -9.91 -0.23 5.86
N SER A 111 -10.87 -1.14 5.68
CA SER A 111 -10.61 -2.58 5.73
C SER A 111 -9.41 -2.98 4.85
N HIS A 112 -8.58 -3.89 5.38
CA HIS A 112 -7.34 -4.36 4.75
C HIS A 112 -6.23 -3.31 4.64
N ALA A 113 -6.31 -2.19 5.35
CA ALA A 113 -5.14 -1.32 5.54
C ALA A 113 -3.96 -2.14 6.13
N PRO A 114 -2.71 -1.66 5.95
CA PRO A 114 -1.57 -2.24 6.64
C PRO A 114 -1.84 -2.33 8.15
N VAL A 115 -1.41 -3.42 8.78
CA VAL A 115 -1.56 -3.59 10.23
C VAL A 115 -0.72 -2.56 10.99
N SER A 116 0.44 -2.21 10.42
CA SER A 116 1.40 -1.27 11.00
C SER A 116 1.96 -0.33 9.92
N VAL A 117 1.95 0.97 10.23
CA VAL A 117 2.54 2.04 9.43
C VAL A 117 3.54 2.80 10.31
N GLY A 118 4.82 2.83 9.93
CA GLY A 118 5.88 3.40 10.77
C GLY A 118 5.84 4.93 10.91
N SER A 119 5.00 5.61 10.12
CA SER A 119 4.82 7.06 10.15
C SER A 119 3.33 7.45 10.03
N ASN A 120 2.99 8.29 9.06
CA ASN A 120 1.65 8.84 8.87
C ASN A 120 0.81 7.93 7.95
N PHE A 121 -0.45 7.73 8.30
CA PHE A 121 -1.47 7.13 7.44
C PHE A 121 -2.41 8.24 6.95
N HIS A 122 -2.48 8.41 5.64
CA HIS A 122 -3.27 9.45 4.98
C HIS A 122 -4.43 8.81 4.21
N CYS A 123 -5.66 9.25 4.50
CA CYS A 123 -6.88 8.73 3.90
C CYS A 123 -7.93 9.82 3.62
N ASN A 124 -7.49 11.05 3.36
CA ASN A 124 -8.38 12.17 3.02
C ASN A 124 -9.09 11.93 1.69
N ASP A 125 -10.14 12.69 1.42
CA ASP A 125 -10.88 12.65 0.16
C ASP A 125 -11.35 11.23 -0.20
N ASN A 126 -11.91 10.54 0.79
CA ASN A 126 -12.57 9.25 0.63
C ASN A 126 -13.97 9.32 1.25
N PRO A 127 -14.97 8.58 0.74
CA PRO A 127 -16.31 8.54 1.30
C PRO A 127 -16.39 7.71 2.60
N LEU A 128 -15.44 7.90 3.51
CA LEU A 128 -15.39 7.24 4.81
C LEU A 128 -16.50 7.76 5.71
N VAL A 129 -17.06 6.88 6.53
CA VAL A 129 -18.00 7.25 7.61
C VAL A 129 -17.38 7.14 9.00
N SER A 130 -16.28 6.38 9.11
CA SER A 130 -15.49 6.19 10.32
C SER A 130 -14.04 5.88 9.93
N LEU A 131 -13.16 5.76 10.93
CA LEU A 131 -11.78 5.28 10.76
C LEU A 131 -11.65 3.78 11.06
N GLU A 132 -12.76 3.03 11.12
CA GLU A 132 -12.71 1.58 11.31
C GLU A 132 -11.87 0.90 10.21
N GLY A 133 -11.01 -0.02 10.63
CA GLY A 133 -10.11 -0.75 9.76
C GLY A 133 -8.79 -0.04 9.49
N ALA A 134 -8.59 1.18 9.98
CA ALA A 134 -7.29 1.86 9.92
C ALA A 134 -6.18 1.05 10.63
N PRO A 135 -4.89 1.34 10.37
CA PRO A 135 -3.79 0.63 10.99
C PRO A 135 -3.86 0.60 12.52
N ARG A 136 -3.42 -0.51 13.12
CA ARG A 136 -3.38 -0.65 14.59
C ARG A 136 -2.23 0.17 15.20
N SER A 137 -1.17 0.39 14.43
CA SER A 137 0.00 1.16 14.82
C SER A 137 0.31 2.21 13.75
N PHE A 138 0.43 3.47 14.18
CA PHE A 138 0.74 4.64 13.36
C PHE A 138 1.31 5.75 14.25
N LYS A 139 1.96 6.76 13.64
CA LYS A 139 2.31 8.01 14.34
C LYS A 139 1.21 9.04 14.26
N LYS A 140 0.58 9.17 13.09
CA LYS A 140 -0.59 10.02 12.88
C LYS A 140 -1.53 9.41 11.84
N ILE A 141 -2.84 9.55 12.04
CA ILE A 141 -3.83 9.43 10.98
C ILE A 141 -4.22 10.83 10.53
N LYS A 142 -4.27 11.07 9.22
CA LYS A 142 -4.79 12.30 8.61
C LYS A 142 -5.97 11.93 7.70
N SER A 143 -7.14 12.46 8.04
CA SER A 143 -8.41 12.17 7.38
C SER A 143 -9.28 13.42 7.33
N ASP A 144 -10.40 13.34 6.61
CA ASP A 144 -11.40 14.42 6.55
C ASP A 144 -12.06 14.69 7.93
N PHE A 145 -11.96 13.74 8.87
CA PHE A 145 -12.41 13.91 10.26
C PHE A 145 -11.41 14.64 11.16
N GLY A 146 -10.19 14.89 10.67
CA GLY A 146 -9.10 15.52 11.43
C GLY A 146 -7.80 14.72 11.42
N THR A 147 -6.86 15.18 12.25
CA THR A 147 -5.54 14.57 12.45
C THR A 147 -5.38 14.08 13.88
N PHE A 148 -5.06 12.81 14.05
CA PHE A 148 -5.00 12.13 15.34
C PHE A 148 -3.64 11.47 15.56
N GLY A 149 -3.05 11.61 16.75
CA GLY A 149 -1.77 11.00 17.09
C GLY A 149 -1.88 9.57 17.61
N SER A 150 -3.07 9.18 18.04
CA SER A 150 -3.36 7.86 18.61
C SER A 150 -4.85 7.53 18.49
N TRP A 151 -5.22 6.26 18.73
CA TRP A 151 -6.63 5.85 18.79
C TRP A 151 -7.42 6.53 19.91
N GLN A 152 -6.76 6.93 21.01
CA GLN A 152 -7.38 7.65 22.11
C GLN A 152 -7.82 9.06 21.73
N ASP A 153 -7.14 9.68 20.76
CA ASP A 153 -7.44 11.03 20.28
C ASP A 153 -8.63 11.05 19.30
N ILE A 154 -8.96 9.90 18.69
CA ILE A 154 -10.07 9.77 17.74
C ILE A 154 -11.40 9.79 18.50
N PRO A 155 -12.41 10.61 18.13
CA PRO A 155 -13.75 10.54 18.70
C PRO A 155 -14.34 9.13 18.66
N GLU A 156 -14.99 8.69 19.74
CA GLU A 156 -15.44 7.29 19.89
C GLU A 156 -16.32 6.80 18.73
N HIS A 157 -17.26 7.64 18.27
CA HIS A 157 -18.14 7.33 17.13
C HIS A 157 -17.42 7.15 15.78
N LEU A 158 -16.14 7.54 15.68
CA LEU A 158 -15.31 7.33 14.49
C LEU A 158 -14.41 6.09 14.62
N ARG A 159 -14.37 5.42 15.77
CA ARG A 159 -13.50 4.24 15.98
C ARG A 159 -14.11 2.93 15.47
N VAL A 160 -15.42 2.89 15.30
CA VAL A 160 -16.25 1.75 14.90
C VAL A 160 -17.31 2.22 13.91
N ALA A 161 -17.71 1.39 12.94
CA ALA A 161 -18.90 1.59 12.12
C ALA A 161 -20.08 0.74 12.63
#